data_AF-A0A248T5Y7-F1
#
_entry.id   AF-A0A248T5Y7-F1
#
_cell.length_a   1.000
_cell.length_b   1.000
_cell.length_c   1.000
_cell.angle_alpha   90.00
_cell.angle_beta   90.00
_cell.angle_gamma   90.00
#
_symmetry.space_group_name_H-M   'P 1'
#
loop_
_entity.id
_entity.type
_entity.pdbx_description
1 polymer ?
#
loop_
_entity_poly.entity_id
_entity_poly.type
_entity_poly.pdbx_seq_one_letter_code
_entity_poly.pdbx_strand_id
1 'polypeptide(L)'
;FDPRIRNLLDFSIYLDISKEVKFAWKIQRDMAERGESLESVKASIEARKSDFNAYVDPQRRYADVIIEVLPTQLIPDKGEPEVLRVRLVMREGVKHFSPVYLFDEGSTISWTPCGRKLSCSYPGIQFFYGPDTYFSNE
;
A
#
# COMPACT_ATOMS: atom_id res chain seq x y z
N PHE A 1 5.70 10.07 -16.36
CA PHE A 1 4.57 10.50 -17.21
C PHE A 1 4.66 10.12 -18.67
N ASP A 2 5.86 9.96 -19.25
CA ASP A 2 6.02 9.80 -20.70
C ASP A 2 5.16 8.66 -21.28
N PRO A 3 4.14 8.98 -22.09
CA PRO A 3 3.29 7.96 -22.72
C PRO A 3 4.07 7.00 -23.62
N ARG A 4 5.17 7.46 -24.22
CA ARG A 4 6.00 6.65 -25.12
C ARG A 4 6.61 5.48 -24.37
N ILE A 5 7.14 5.71 -23.17
CA ILE A 5 7.71 4.65 -22.33
C ILE A 5 6.62 3.75 -21.79
N ARG A 6 5.48 4.32 -21.37
CA ARG A 6 4.35 3.54 -20.85
C ARG A 6 3.83 2.53 -21.85
N ASN A 7 3.76 2.91 -23.12
CA ASN A 7 3.30 2.02 -24.20
C ASN A 7 4.30 0.90 -24.54
N LEU A 8 5.51 0.92 -23.97
CA LEU A 8 6.50 -0.16 -24.09
C LEU A 8 6.48 -1.11 -22.90
N LEU A 9 5.68 -0.84 -21.86
CA LEU A 9 5.57 -1.71 -20.69
C LEU A 9 4.52 -2.78 -20.96
N ASP A 10 4.90 -4.04 -20.81
CA ASP A 10 3.96 -5.18 -20.87
C ASP A 10 3.14 -5.30 -19.58
N PHE A 11 3.67 -4.79 -18.47
CA PHE A 11 3.04 -4.81 -17.16
C PHE A 11 3.63 -3.70 -16.27
N SER A 12 2.82 -3.17 -15.36
CA SER A 12 3.21 -2.02 -14.53
C SER A 12 2.78 -2.17 -13.07
N ILE A 13 3.70 -1.84 -12.16
CA ILE A 13 3.51 -1.95 -10.71
C ILE A 13 3.76 -0.59 -10.07
N TYR A 14 2.90 -0.20 -9.14
CA TYR A 14 3.09 0.98 -8.30
C TYR A 14 3.09 0.58 -6.81
N LEU A 15 4.12 0.99 -6.09
CA LEU A 15 4.20 0.81 -4.63
C LEU A 15 3.79 2.10 -3.95
N ASP A 16 2.58 2.12 -3.40
CA ASP A 16 2.06 3.23 -2.62
C ASP A 16 2.28 2.97 -1.13
N ILE A 17 3.03 3.84 -0.47
CA ILE A 17 3.25 3.76 0.98
C ILE A 17 2.67 5.04 1.57
N SER A 18 1.78 4.88 2.54
CA SER A 18 1.12 5.99 3.22
C SER A 18 2.13 6.92 3.87
N LYS A 19 1.73 8.18 4.10
CA LYS A 19 2.60 9.18 4.71
C LYS A 19 2.99 8.78 6.13
N GLU A 20 2.07 8.19 6.86
CA GLU A 20 2.24 7.73 8.24
C GLU A 20 3.28 6.60 8.30
N VAL A 21 3.18 5.61 7.40
CA VAL A 21 4.15 4.50 7.34
C VAL A 21 5.52 4.99 6.87
N LYS A 22 5.57 5.82 5.81
CA LYS A 22 6.82 6.47 5.35
C LYS A 22 7.49 7.26 6.47
N PHE A 23 6.71 7.99 7.26
CA PHE A 23 7.20 8.81 8.35
C PHE A 23 7.80 7.95 9.47
N ALA A 24 7.07 6.94 9.92
CA ALA A 24 7.52 6.05 10.98
C ALA A 24 8.80 5.30 10.60
N TRP A 25 8.86 4.73 9.38
CA TRP A 25 10.06 4.04 8.90
C TRP A 25 11.25 4.99 8.72
N LYS A 26 11.01 6.23 8.25
CA LYS A 26 12.08 7.21 8.09
C LYS A 26 12.60 7.69 9.45
N ILE A 27 11.74 7.85 10.46
CA ILE A 27 12.17 8.11 11.84
C ILE A 27 13.01 6.96 12.36
N GLN A 28 12.49 5.73 12.31
CA GLN A 28 13.19 4.57 12.84
C GLN A 28 14.58 4.44 12.22
N ARG A 29 14.67 4.55 10.88
CA ARG A 29 15.95 4.48 10.18
C ARG A 29 16.87 5.66 10.46
N ASP A 30 16.40 6.90 10.28
CA ASP A 30 17.28 8.08 10.33
C ASP A 30 17.64 8.49 11.77
N MET A 31 16.79 8.20 12.77
CA MET A 31 17.15 8.39 14.19
C MET A 31 18.04 7.27 14.70
N ALA A 32 17.73 5.99 14.41
CA ALA A 32 18.50 4.87 14.94
C ALA A 32 19.86 4.70 14.26
N GLU A 33 19.96 4.97 12.95
CA GLU A 33 21.19 4.72 12.18
C GLU A 33 22.00 5.98 11.90
N ARG A 34 21.37 7.17 11.84
CA ARG A 34 22.02 8.40 11.35
C ARG A 34 22.06 9.55 12.35
N GLY A 35 21.39 9.42 13.49
CA GLY A 35 21.38 10.44 14.55
C GLY A 35 20.72 11.77 14.13
N GLU A 36 19.87 11.78 13.10
CA GLU A 36 19.16 12.98 12.69
C GLU A 36 18.04 13.35 13.68
N SER A 37 17.75 14.64 13.85
CA SER A 37 16.63 15.08 14.68
C SER A 37 15.28 14.84 13.99
N LEU A 38 14.23 14.66 14.78
CA LEU A 38 12.86 14.42 14.30
C LEU A 38 12.35 15.61 13.46
N GLU A 39 12.78 16.83 13.80
CA GLU A 39 12.46 18.06 13.06
C GLU A 39 13.10 18.06 11.66
N SER A 40 14.36 17.63 11.54
CA SER A 40 15.06 17.50 10.25
C SER A 40 14.34 16.51 9.33
N VAL A 41 13.97 15.35 9.87
CA VAL A 41 13.23 14.31 9.14
C VAL A 41 11.88 14.83 8.64
N LYS A 42 11.12 15.53 9.48
CA LYS A 42 9.83 16.16 9.11
C LYS A 42 10.01 17.17 7.98
N ALA A 43 10.98 18.08 8.10
CA ALA A 43 11.24 19.10 7.10
C ALA A 43 11.62 18.48 5.74
N SER A 44 12.44 17.43 5.74
CA SER A 44 12.88 16.71 4.54
C SER A 44 11.73 16.01 3.80
N ILE A 45 10.70 15.56 4.53
CA ILE A 45 9.50 14.96 3.95
C ILE A 45 8.62 16.03 3.34
N GLU A 46 8.33 17.11 4.08
CA GLU A 46 7.43 18.16 3.61
C GLU A 46 7.98 18.85 2.36
N ALA A 47 9.30 19.06 2.30
CA ALA A 47 9.97 19.63 1.13
C ALA A 47 9.76 18.82 -0.17
N ARG A 48 9.66 17.47 -0.08
CA ARG A 48 9.49 16.60 -1.26
C ARG A 48 8.04 16.30 -1.61
N LYS A 49 7.10 16.66 -0.73
CA LYS A 49 5.68 16.29 -0.85
C LYS A 49 5.01 16.94 -2.05
N SER A 50 5.33 18.19 -2.35
CA SER A 50 4.79 18.89 -3.54
C SER A 50 5.17 18.16 -4.82
N ASP A 51 6.45 17.87 -5.01
CA ASP A 51 6.94 17.17 -6.20
C ASP A 51 6.41 15.74 -6.28
N PHE A 52 6.32 15.04 -5.15
CA PHE A 52 5.72 13.71 -5.09
C PHE A 52 4.27 13.74 -5.58
N ASN A 53 3.44 14.65 -5.06
CA ASN A 53 2.03 14.75 -5.44
C ASN A 53 1.85 15.20 -6.89
N ALA A 54 2.72 16.08 -7.37
CA ALA A 54 2.66 16.58 -8.74
C ALA A 54 3.14 15.52 -9.75
N TYR A 55 4.19 14.76 -9.41
CA TYR A 55 4.92 13.98 -10.40
C TYR A 55 5.01 12.47 -10.15
N VAL A 56 4.83 12.00 -8.92
CA VAL A 56 4.96 10.58 -8.58
C VAL A 56 3.60 9.95 -8.36
N ASP A 57 2.79 10.51 -7.45
CA ASP A 57 1.45 10.00 -7.11
C ASP A 57 0.54 9.80 -8.34
N PRO A 58 0.49 10.71 -9.32
CA PRO A 58 -0.43 10.56 -10.43
C PRO A 58 -0.07 9.42 -11.39
N GLN A 59 1.07 8.74 -11.21
CA GLN A 59 1.46 7.60 -12.04
C GLN A 59 0.71 6.32 -11.66
N ARG A 60 0.20 6.21 -10.43
CA ARG A 60 -0.54 5.02 -9.96
C ARG A 60 -1.79 4.70 -10.77
N ARG A 61 -2.42 5.70 -11.40
CA ARG A 61 -3.60 5.50 -12.28
C ARG A 61 -3.33 4.67 -13.53
N TYR A 62 -2.06 4.47 -13.87
CA TYR A 62 -1.64 3.69 -15.04
C TYR A 62 -1.13 2.30 -14.67
N ALA A 63 -1.06 1.98 -13.38
CA ALA A 63 -0.53 0.71 -12.92
C ALA A 63 -1.54 -0.42 -13.11
N ASP A 64 -1.06 -1.59 -13.50
CA ASP A 64 -1.87 -2.82 -13.54
C ASP A 64 -2.02 -3.41 -12.13
N VAL A 65 -1.00 -3.20 -11.28
CA VAL A 65 -1.00 -3.59 -9.88
C VAL A 65 -0.52 -2.46 -8.98
N ILE A 66 -1.24 -2.23 -7.88
CA ILE A 66 -0.84 -1.29 -6.84
C ILE A 66 -0.75 -2.03 -5.52
N ILE A 67 0.39 -1.90 -4.85
CA ILE A 67 0.58 -2.36 -3.48
C ILE A 67 0.48 -1.13 -2.59
N GLU A 68 -0.61 -0.99 -1.84
CA GLU A 68 -0.83 0.12 -0.93
C GLU A 68 -0.55 -0.31 0.52
N VAL A 69 0.42 0.33 1.16
CA VAL A 69 0.84 0.04 2.54
C VAL A 69 0.32 1.14 3.46
N LEU A 70 -0.58 0.75 4.37
CA LEU A 70 -1.30 1.62 5.29
C LEU A 70 -1.02 1.20 6.74
N PRO A 71 -1.26 2.09 7.73
CA PRO A 71 -1.29 1.72 9.13
C PRO A 71 -2.31 0.61 9.38
N THR A 72 -1.98 -0.32 10.29
CA THR A 72 -2.91 -1.36 10.71
C THR A 72 -4.19 -0.77 11.31
N GLN A 73 -5.30 -1.48 11.13
CA GLN A 73 -6.57 -1.21 11.82
C GLN A 73 -6.83 -2.19 12.97
N LEU A 74 -5.96 -3.18 13.17
CA LEU A 74 -6.12 -4.22 14.19
C LEU A 74 -5.67 -3.77 15.59
N ILE A 75 -4.80 -2.77 15.66
CA ILE A 75 -4.25 -2.25 16.91
C ILE A 75 -4.53 -0.74 16.95
N PRO A 76 -5.39 -0.26 17.86
CA PRO A 76 -5.58 1.18 18.05
C PRO A 76 -4.32 1.80 18.68
N ASP A 77 -3.99 3.02 18.27
CA ASP A 77 -3.07 3.93 18.98
C ASP A 77 -1.62 3.43 19.24
N LYS A 78 -1.08 2.51 18.43
CA LYS A 78 0.36 2.24 18.46
C LYS A 78 1.12 3.26 17.61
N GLY A 79 2.13 3.90 18.21
CA GLY A 79 3.00 4.87 17.53
C GLY A 79 3.91 4.26 16.46
N GLU A 80 4.27 2.98 16.58
CA GLU A 80 5.15 2.30 15.62
C GLU A 80 4.38 1.29 14.76
N PRO A 81 4.43 1.38 13.41
CA PRO A 81 3.72 0.50 12.51
C PRO A 81 4.53 -0.77 12.23
N GLU A 82 4.73 -1.60 13.25
CA GLU A 82 5.24 -2.97 13.06
C GLU A 82 4.21 -3.85 12.33
N VAL A 83 2.93 -3.60 12.59
CA VAL A 83 1.80 -4.26 11.93
C VAL A 83 1.21 -3.30 10.91
N LEU A 84 1.01 -3.79 9.69
CA LEU A 84 0.56 -3.00 8.55
C LEU A 84 -0.75 -3.55 7.99
N ARG A 85 -1.54 -2.67 7.39
CA ARG A 85 -2.63 -3.03 6.50
C ARG A 85 -2.13 -2.86 5.07
N VAL A 86 -2.06 -3.93 4.30
CA VAL A 86 -1.63 -3.87 2.90
C VAL A 86 -2.81 -4.18 2.00
N ARG A 87 -3.01 -3.37 0.96
CA ARG A 87 -3.98 -3.64 -0.12
C ARG A 87 -3.21 -3.99 -1.38
N LEU A 88 -3.67 -5.05 -2.06
CA LEU A 88 -3.26 -5.39 -3.41
C LEU A 88 -4.42 -5.00 -4.34
N VAL A 89 -4.28 -3.87 -5.02
CA VAL A 89 -5.24 -3.41 -6.03
C VAL A 89 -4.78 -3.95 -7.37
N MET A 90 -5.66 -4.66 -8.06
CA MET A 90 -5.38 -5.33 -9.32
C MET A 90 -6.38 -4.83 -10.34
N ARG A 91 -5.89 -4.33 -11.48
CA ARG A 91 -6.75 -3.83 -12.54
C ARG A 91 -7.43 -4.96 -13.27
N GLU A 92 -8.74 -4.84 -13.48
CA GLU A 92 -9.51 -5.80 -14.26
C GLU A 92 -9.30 -5.64 -15.77
N GLY A 93 -9.54 -6.72 -16.52
CA GLY A 93 -9.51 -6.70 -17.99
C GLY A 93 -8.12 -6.57 -18.64
N VAL A 94 -7.04 -6.70 -17.86
CA VAL A 94 -5.66 -6.70 -18.39
C VAL A 94 -5.39 -8.05 -19.07
N LYS A 95 -4.94 -8.01 -20.32
CA LYS A 95 -4.66 -9.23 -21.11
C LYS A 95 -3.58 -10.07 -20.44
N HIS A 96 -3.83 -11.38 -20.31
CA HIS A 96 -2.91 -12.34 -19.67
C HIS A 96 -2.65 -12.09 -18.17
N PHE A 97 -3.50 -11.31 -17.52
CA PHE A 97 -3.46 -11.08 -16.09
C PHE A 97 -4.84 -11.41 -15.49
N SER A 98 -4.87 -12.38 -14.59
CA SER A 98 -6.09 -12.77 -13.86
C SER A 98 -5.90 -12.35 -12.40
N PRO A 99 -6.70 -11.37 -11.90
CA PRO A 99 -6.62 -10.92 -10.52
C PRO A 99 -6.83 -12.06 -9.52
N VAL A 100 -6.13 -11.97 -8.39
CA VAL A 100 -6.30 -12.93 -7.29
C VAL A 100 -7.62 -12.64 -6.60
N TYR A 101 -8.37 -13.70 -6.30
CA TYR A 101 -9.60 -13.60 -5.53
C TYR A 101 -9.54 -14.47 -4.26
N LEU A 102 -10.48 -14.22 -3.34
CA LEU A 102 -10.64 -14.98 -2.11
C LEU A 102 -12.02 -15.62 -2.09
N PHE A 103 -12.07 -16.96 -2.03
CA PHE A 103 -13.27 -17.80 -2.04
C PHE A 103 -14.18 -17.67 -3.27
N ASP A 104 -14.78 -16.51 -3.51
CA ASP A 104 -15.77 -16.27 -4.56
C ASP A 104 -15.46 -14.97 -5.32
N GLU A 105 -15.14 -15.08 -6.60
CA GLU A 105 -14.69 -13.98 -7.45
C GLU A 105 -15.82 -12.94 -7.68
N GLY A 106 -15.49 -11.66 -7.55
CA GLY A 106 -16.43 -10.55 -7.67
C GLY A 106 -17.28 -10.27 -6.41
N SER A 107 -17.20 -11.12 -5.38
CA SER A 107 -17.91 -10.91 -4.11
C SER A 107 -17.12 -10.04 -3.13
N THR A 108 -17.78 -9.50 -2.11
CA THR A 108 -17.13 -8.77 -1.01
C THR A 108 -17.01 -9.67 0.22
N ILE A 109 -15.78 -9.95 0.65
CA ILE A 109 -15.46 -10.88 1.73
C ILE A 109 -14.49 -10.24 2.74
N SER A 110 -14.81 -10.40 4.02
CA SER A 110 -13.86 -10.20 5.13
C SER A 110 -13.63 -11.55 5.81
N TRP A 111 -12.37 -11.94 5.99
CA TRP A 111 -12.03 -13.25 6.54
C TRP A 111 -10.90 -13.19 7.56
N THR A 112 -11.12 -13.84 8.70
CA THR A 112 -10.12 -14.02 9.75
C THR A 112 -9.78 -15.50 9.83
N PRO A 113 -8.57 -15.94 9.42
CA PRO A 113 -8.19 -17.34 9.40
C PRO A 113 -7.90 -17.91 10.80
N CYS A 114 -7.57 -17.03 11.74
CA CYS A 114 -7.20 -17.39 13.10
C CYS A 114 -8.39 -18.03 13.82
N GLY A 115 -8.21 -19.26 14.32
CA GLY A 115 -9.26 -20.05 14.94
C GLY A 115 -8.73 -21.38 15.47
N ARG A 116 -9.59 -22.38 15.63
CA ARG A 116 -9.20 -23.65 16.27
C ARG A 116 -8.07 -24.39 15.55
N LYS A 117 -8.04 -24.36 14.21
CA LYS A 117 -7.02 -25.07 13.40
C LYS A 117 -5.80 -24.20 13.09
N LEU A 118 -5.85 -22.89 13.38
CA LEU A 118 -4.78 -21.95 13.12
C LEU A 118 -4.69 -20.95 14.27
N SER A 119 -3.79 -21.22 15.21
CA SER A 119 -3.52 -20.32 16.33
C SER A 119 -2.70 -19.12 15.87
N CYS A 120 -3.13 -17.91 16.25
CA CYS A 120 -2.41 -16.68 16.00
C CYS A 120 -2.14 -15.95 17.31
N SER A 121 -0.95 -15.38 17.46
CA SER A 121 -0.67 -14.37 18.48
C SER A 121 -1.38 -13.06 18.15
N TYR A 122 -1.66 -12.25 19.17
CA TYR A 122 -2.22 -10.91 19.00
C TYR A 122 -1.36 -10.07 18.04
N PRO A 123 -1.94 -9.31 17.09
CA PRO A 123 -3.37 -9.05 16.88
C PRO A 123 -4.09 -10.01 15.92
N GLY A 124 -3.41 -11.07 15.48
CA GLY A 124 -3.91 -11.98 14.44
C GLY A 124 -3.74 -11.44 13.02
N ILE A 125 -4.52 -11.97 12.10
CA ILE A 125 -4.50 -11.64 10.66
C ILE A 125 -5.94 -11.45 10.21
N GLN A 126 -6.19 -10.46 9.36
CA GLN A 126 -7.48 -10.24 8.71
C GLN A 126 -7.26 -10.01 7.21
N PHE A 127 -8.04 -10.71 6.39
CA PHE A 127 -8.11 -10.53 4.95
C PHE A 127 -9.38 -9.79 4.56
N PHE A 128 -9.27 -9.02 3.50
CA PHE A 128 -10.40 -8.41 2.80
C PHE A 128 -10.23 -8.64 1.30
N TYR A 129 -11.33 -8.96 0.64
CA TYR A 129 -11.44 -9.08 -0.81
C TYR A 129 -12.74 -8.40 -1.24
N GLY A 130 -12.72 -7.74 -2.40
CA GLY A 130 -13.90 -7.16 -2.99
C GLY A 130 -13.58 -6.32 -4.22
N PRO A 131 -14.55 -6.15 -5.13
CA PRO A 131 -14.42 -5.19 -6.22
C PRO A 131 -14.41 -3.77 -5.66
N ASP A 132 -13.68 -2.88 -6.32
CA ASP A 132 -13.57 -1.46 -5.97
C ASP A 132 -13.46 -0.64 -7.27
N THR A 133 -13.74 0.65 -7.23
CA THR A 133 -13.48 1.54 -8.37
C THR A 133 -12.26 2.41 -8.08
N TYR A 134 -11.19 2.20 -8.83
CA TYR A 134 -9.92 2.89 -8.62
C TYR A 134 -9.58 3.83 -9.79
N PHE A 135 -9.61 5.14 -9.54
CA PHE A 135 -9.43 6.18 -10.57
C PHE A 135 -10.32 6.00 -11.81
N SER A 136 -11.60 5.67 -11.60
CA SER A 136 -12.58 5.40 -12.67
C SER A 136 -12.27 4.15 -13.51
N ASN A 137 -11.34 3.30 -13.09
CA ASN A 137 -11.20 1.94 -13.58
C ASN A 137 -11.85 0.98 -12.57
N GLU A 138 -12.40 -0.12 -13.08
CA GLU A 138 -12.77 -1.29 -12.28
C GLU A 138 -11.53 -2.14 -11.98
#